data_AF-G3YBE7-F1
#
_entry.id   AF-G3YBE7-F1
#
_cell.length_a   1.000
_cell.length_b   1.000
_cell.length_c   1.000
_cell.angle_alpha   90.00
_cell.angle_beta   90.00
_cell.angle_gamma   90.00
#
_symmetry.space_group_name_H-M   'P 1'
#
loop_
_entity.id
_entity.type
_entity.pdbx_description
1 polymer ?
#
loop_
_entity_poly.entity_id
_entity_poly.type
_entity_poly.pdbx_seq_one_letter_code
_entity_poly.pdbx_strand_id
1 'polypeptide(L)'
;MAIVDVGGGKGQALKEILGAYPGIRSEQCVLFDVDDVIREAVAEAERDDNETWRTVRKIPGSFFSEQPVKGAAVYHIRRVLNDWPDEDCVTILRRIRDAAAPDSRVLISEQILQEEPSLAVAALDLWMLNFGGKRRSEGMFGELAQRTGWKVNGVFRDKESDTGVVELVVA
;
A
#
# COMPACT_ATOMS: atom_id res chain seq x y z
N MET A 1 -2.71 -4.41 -17.42
CA MET A 1 -2.90 -4.50 -15.96
C MET A 1 -1.85 -3.61 -15.33
N ALA A 2 -2.25 -2.64 -14.49
CA ALA A 2 -1.33 -1.72 -13.83
C ALA A 2 -1.37 -1.96 -12.31
N ILE A 3 -0.19 -2.08 -11.69
CA ILE A 3 -0.03 -2.02 -10.23
C ILE A 3 0.52 -0.64 -9.88
N VAL A 4 -0.11 0.04 -8.92
CA VAL A 4 0.38 1.29 -8.34
C VAL A 4 0.82 0.99 -6.90
N ASP A 5 2.11 1.05 -6.63
CA ASP A 5 2.68 0.92 -5.29
C ASP A 5 2.68 2.29 -4.61
N VAL A 6 1.71 2.51 -3.72
CA VAL A 6 1.38 3.79 -3.08
C VAL A 6 2.14 3.90 -1.75
N GLY A 7 3.01 4.91 -1.63
CA GLY A 7 3.94 5.00 -0.51
C GLY A 7 4.97 3.86 -0.55
N GLY A 8 5.37 3.44 -1.76
CA GLY A 8 6.19 2.25 -1.98
C GLY A 8 7.66 2.39 -1.56
N GLY A 9 8.07 3.55 -1.07
CA GLY A 9 9.45 3.85 -0.73
C GLY A 9 10.34 3.75 -1.97
N LYS A 10 11.39 2.92 -1.87
CA LYS A 10 12.31 2.65 -2.99
C LYS A 10 11.83 1.50 -3.89
N GLY A 11 10.62 1.00 -3.66
CA GLY A 11 9.95 0.01 -4.50
C GLY A 11 10.40 -1.42 -4.28
N GLN A 12 10.97 -1.76 -3.12
CA GLN A 12 11.43 -3.11 -2.81
C GLN A 12 10.31 -4.14 -2.99
N ALA A 13 9.09 -3.83 -2.54
CA ALA A 13 7.94 -4.73 -2.69
C ALA A 13 7.55 -4.92 -4.17
N LEU A 14 7.45 -3.84 -4.93
CA LEU A 14 7.14 -3.91 -6.36
C LEU A 14 8.22 -4.66 -7.16
N LYS A 15 9.51 -4.51 -6.82
CA LYS A 15 10.61 -5.29 -7.42
C LYS A 15 10.40 -6.79 -7.20
N GLU A 16 10.12 -7.21 -5.97
CA GLU A 16 9.85 -8.62 -5.63
C GLU A 16 8.62 -9.16 -6.36
N ILE A 17 7.54 -8.38 -6.43
CA ILE A 17 6.32 -8.76 -7.18
C ILE A 17 6.64 -8.97 -8.67
N LEU A 18 7.37 -8.05 -9.29
CA LEU A 18 7.73 -8.16 -10.71
C LEU A 18 8.70 -9.33 -10.98
N GLY A 19 9.60 -9.64 -10.03
CA GLY A 19 10.47 -10.80 -10.11
C GLY A 19 9.71 -12.13 -9.99
N ALA A 20 8.75 -12.21 -9.07
CA ALA A 20 7.93 -13.40 -8.85
C ALA A 20 6.90 -13.63 -9.96
N TYR A 21 6.44 -12.57 -10.64
CA TYR A 21 5.41 -12.65 -11.68
C TYR A 21 5.84 -11.96 -12.99
N PRO A 22 6.71 -12.60 -13.80
CA PRO A 22 7.23 -12.03 -15.05
C PRO A 22 6.17 -11.70 -16.12
N GLY A 23 4.95 -12.22 -15.98
CA GLY A 23 3.83 -11.88 -16.86
C GLY A 23 3.26 -10.47 -16.64
N ILE A 24 3.63 -9.81 -15.54
CA ILE A 24 3.25 -8.43 -15.26
C ILE A 24 4.19 -7.50 -16.03
N ARG A 25 3.61 -6.71 -16.92
CA ARG A 25 4.34 -5.70 -17.70
C ARG A 25 4.76 -4.53 -16.82
N SER A 26 6.04 -4.42 -16.51
CA SER A 26 6.58 -3.41 -15.60
C SER A 26 6.38 -1.97 -16.10
N GLU A 27 6.32 -1.75 -17.41
CA GLU A 27 5.99 -0.44 -18.02
C GLU A 27 4.56 0.03 -17.71
N GLN A 28 3.68 -0.87 -17.26
CA GLN A 28 2.34 -0.53 -16.78
C GLN A 28 2.27 -0.30 -15.28
N CYS A 29 3.34 -0.62 -14.54
CA CYS A 29 3.42 -0.43 -13.10
C CYS A 29 3.94 0.97 -12.75
N VAL A 30 3.58 1.42 -11.55
CA VAL A 30 3.94 2.73 -11.01
C VAL A 30 4.44 2.58 -9.59
N LEU A 31 5.60 3.15 -9.30
CA LEU A 31 6.03 3.48 -7.94
C LEU A 31 5.59 4.93 -7.66
N PHE A 32 4.82 5.13 -6.60
CA PHE A 32 4.30 6.44 -6.21
C PHE A 32 4.69 6.78 -4.76
N ASP A 33 5.45 7.85 -4.57
CA ASP A 33 5.91 8.31 -3.26
C ASP A 33 6.25 9.81 -3.31
N VAL A 34 6.68 10.41 -2.20
CA VAL A 34 7.10 11.80 -2.13
C VAL A 34 8.34 12.09 -2.99
N ASP A 35 8.54 13.35 -3.36
CA ASP A 35 9.54 13.77 -4.37
C ASP A 35 10.96 13.28 -4.05
N ASP A 36 11.43 13.48 -2.82
CA ASP A 36 12.80 13.09 -2.44
C ASP A 36 13.01 11.57 -2.53
N VAL A 37 12.02 10.77 -2.12
CA VAL A 37 12.07 9.30 -2.21
C VAL A 37 12.08 8.84 -3.67
N ILE A 38 11.26 9.45 -4.52
CA ILE A 38 11.22 9.13 -5.94
C ILE A 38 12.53 9.51 -6.65
N ARG A 39 13.16 10.63 -6.30
CA ARG A 39 14.49 11.00 -6.82
C ARG A 39 15.53 9.94 -6.50
N GLU A 40 15.55 9.42 -5.26
CA GLU A 40 16.44 8.32 -4.89
C GLU A 40 16.14 7.05 -5.68
N ALA A 41 14.87 6.68 -5.83
CA ALA A 41 14.46 5.48 -6.58
C ALA A 41 14.81 5.56 -8.08
N VAL A 42 14.76 6.76 -8.67
CA VAL A 42 15.20 7.02 -10.06
C VAL A 42 16.72 6.85 -10.17
N ALA A 43 17.49 7.48 -9.28
CA ALA A 43 18.95 7.36 -9.28
C ALA A 43 19.43 5.91 -9.07
N GLU A 44 18.72 5.13 -8.25
CA GLU A 44 18.98 3.70 -8.08
C GLU A 44 18.67 2.92 -9.36
N ALA A 45 17.55 3.19 -10.03
CA ALA A 45 17.18 2.51 -11.28
C ALA A 45 18.14 2.75 -12.44
N GLU A 46 18.73 3.95 -12.54
CA GLU A 46 19.73 4.25 -13.56
C GLU A 46 20.98 3.37 -13.41
N ARG A 47 21.35 3.03 -12.16
CA ARG A 47 22.51 2.20 -11.81
C ARG A 47 22.21 0.70 -11.77
N ASP A 48 20.93 0.31 -11.77
CA ASP A 48 20.48 -1.07 -11.60
C ASP A 48 20.50 -1.81 -12.93
N ASP A 49 21.22 -2.93 -13.05
CA ASP A 49 21.27 -3.72 -14.30
C ASP A 49 19.92 -4.38 -14.65
N ASN A 50 18.94 -4.34 -13.74
CA ASN A 50 17.60 -4.86 -13.95
C ASN A 50 16.74 -3.94 -14.86
N GLU A 51 16.60 -4.34 -16.13
CA GLU A 51 15.76 -3.64 -17.11
C GLU A 51 14.29 -3.50 -16.66
N THR A 52 13.74 -4.53 -16.01
CA THR A 52 12.35 -4.52 -15.49
C THR A 52 12.12 -3.35 -14.54
N TRP A 53 13.09 -3.04 -13.66
CA TRP A 53 12.95 -1.92 -12.73
C TRP A 53 13.09 -0.56 -13.41
N ARG A 54 13.92 -0.46 -14.46
CA ARG A 54 14.07 0.77 -15.25
C ARG A 54 12.76 1.17 -15.93
N THR A 55 11.97 0.22 -16.42
CA THR A 55 10.72 0.51 -17.12
C THR A 55 9.54 0.85 -16.21
N VAL A 56 9.61 0.55 -14.91
CA VAL A 56 8.60 1.01 -13.93
C VAL A 56 8.58 2.53 -13.88
N ARG A 57 7.39 3.11 -14.08
CA ARG A 57 7.18 4.56 -13.97
C ARG A 57 7.29 4.98 -12.51
N LYS A 58 8.02 6.06 -12.24
CA LYS A 58 8.24 6.58 -10.89
C LYS A 58 7.62 7.97 -10.84
N ILE A 59 6.57 8.13 -10.05
CA ILE A 59 5.75 9.35 -10.04
C ILE A 59 5.85 9.98 -8.65
N PRO A 60 6.37 11.21 -8.53
CA PRO A 60 6.39 11.92 -7.26
C PRO A 60 4.99 12.47 -6.92
N GLY A 61 4.64 12.45 -5.64
CA GLY A 61 3.43 13.09 -5.15
C GLY A 61 3.06 12.68 -3.73
N SER A 62 2.00 13.29 -3.22
CA SER A 62 1.43 12.96 -1.91
C SER A 62 0.18 12.11 -2.09
N PHE A 63 0.06 11.01 -1.36
CA PHE A 63 -1.16 10.20 -1.32
C PHE A 63 -2.36 10.90 -0.65
N PHE A 64 -2.16 12.07 -0.03
CA PHE A 64 -3.24 12.95 0.43
C PHE A 64 -3.85 13.79 -0.70
N SER A 65 -3.08 13.96 -1.78
CA SER A 65 -3.53 14.64 -3.01
C SER A 65 -4.24 13.66 -3.94
N GLU A 66 -4.77 14.19 -5.05
CA GLU A 66 -5.40 13.36 -6.08
C GLU A 66 -4.44 12.26 -6.57
N GLN A 67 -4.91 11.01 -6.60
CA GLN A 67 -4.14 9.89 -7.12
C GLN A 67 -3.97 10.03 -8.64
N PRO A 68 -2.73 10.20 -9.16
CA PRO A 68 -2.48 10.48 -10.58
C PRO A 68 -2.80 9.31 -11.51
N VAL A 69 -2.73 8.07 -11.02
CA VAL A 69 -2.97 6.88 -11.84
C VAL A 69 -4.43 6.45 -11.71
N LYS A 70 -5.19 6.59 -12.79
CA LYS A 70 -6.61 6.22 -12.85
C LYS A 70 -6.80 4.79 -13.39
N GLY A 71 -7.77 4.07 -12.85
CA GLY A 71 -8.20 2.74 -13.31
C GLY A 71 -7.11 1.68 -13.20
N ALA A 72 -6.20 1.78 -12.22
CA ALA A 72 -5.23 0.72 -12.00
C ALA A 72 -5.94 -0.57 -11.55
N ALA A 73 -5.40 -1.73 -11.93
CA ALA A 73 -5.99 -3.00 -11.51
C ALA A 73 -5.79 -3.21 -10.00
N VAL A 74 -4.62 -2.81 -9.50
CA VAL A 74 -4.27 -2.89 -8.08
C VAL A 74 -3.61 -1.59 -7.63
N TYR A 75 -4.08 -1.06 -6.51
CA TYR A 75 -3.35 -0.10 -5.68
C TYR A 75 -2.79 -0.86 -4.47
N HIS A 76 -1.48 -1.05 -4.42
CA HIS A 76 -0.79 -1.73 -3.34
C HIS A 76 -0.32 -0.69 -2.31
N ILE A 77 -0.60 -0.94 -1.04
CA ILE A 77 -0.15 -0.11 0.08
C ILE A 77 0.53 -1.04 1.07
N ARG A 78 1.79 -0.79 1.41
CA ARG A 78 2.54 -1.64 2.34
C ARG A 78 3.23 -0.83 3.41
N ARG A 79 2.85 -1.05 4.67
CA ARG A 79 3.38 -0.34 5.84
C ARG A 79 3.30 1.18 5.67
N VAL A 80 2.10 1.67 5.35
CA VAL A 80 1.84 3.12 5.20
C VAL A 80 0.73 3.54 6.13
N LEU A 81 -0.43 2.87 6.10
CA LEU A 81 -1.60 3.25 6.89
C LEU A 81 -1.33 3.14 8.40
N ASN A 82 -0.46 2.22 8.82
CA ASN A 82 -0.01 2.12 10.21
C ASN A 82 0.67 3.39 10.75
N ASP A 83 1.18 4.27 9.90
CA ASP A 83 1.83 5.52 10.31
C ASP A 83 0.84 6.68 10.49
N TRP A 84 -0.43 6.46 10.17
CA TRP A 84 -1.45 7.52 10.12
C TRP A 84 -2.66 7.22 11.00
N PRO A 85 -3.32 8.25 11.55
CA PRO A 85 -4.61 8.11 12.21
C PRO A 85 -5.73 7.77 11.22
N ASP A 86 -6.91 7.41 11.74
CA ASP A 86 -8.01 6.90 10.90
C ASP A 86 -8.53 7.92 9.88
N GLU A 87 -8.58 9.21 10.22
CA GLU A 87 -9.04 10.26 9.29
C GLU A 87 -8.10 10.48 8.10
N ASP A 88 -6.80 10.31 8.34
CA ASP A 88 -5.79 10.37 7.30
C ASP A 88 -5.86 9.13 6.41
N CYS A 89 -6.03 7.94 7.01
CA CYS A 89 -6.29 6.71 6.26
C CYS A 89 -7.55 6.80 5.41
N VAL A 90 -8.62 7.41 5.93
CA VAL A 90 -9.86 7.68 5.19
C VAL A 90 -9.59 8.59 4.00
N THR A 91 -8.76 9.62 4.18
CA THR A 91 -8.38 10.53 3.09
C THR A 91 -7.62 9.77 2.01
N ILE A 92 -6.60 9.00 2.37
CA ILE A 92 -5.80 8.18 1.43
C ILE A 92 -6.69 7.21 0.64
N LEU A 93 -7.52 6.42 1.34
CA LEU A 93 -8.38 5.42 0.72
C LEU A 93 -9.47 6.05 -0.17
N ARG A 94 -9.94 7.26 0.14
CA ARG A 94 -10.83 8.04 -0.75
C ARG A 94 -10.13 8.51 -2.01
N ARG A 95 -8.90 9.01 -1.92
CA ARG A 95 -8.12 9.42 -3.12
C ARG A 95 -7.90 8.24 -4.07
N ILE A 96 -7.68 7.06 -3.51
CA ILE A 96 -7.59 5.83 -4.31
C ILE A 96 -8.97 5.44 -4.86
N ARG A 97 -10.05 5.57 -4.07
CA ARG A 97 -11.42 5.30 -4.54
C ARG A 97 -11.81 6.16 -5.73
N ASP A 98 -11.50 7.45 -5.68
CA ASP A 98 -11.77 8.42 -6.74
C ASP A 98 -11.03 8.08 -8.05
N ALA A 99 -9.87 7.42 -7.95
CA ALA A 99 -9.08 7.00 -9.10
C ALA A 99 -9.44 5.60 -9.62
N ALA A 100 -10.09 4.77 -8.80
CA ALA A 100 -10.35 3.37 -9.08
C ALA A 100 -11.45 3.13 -10.13
N ALA A 101 -11.20 2.14 -10.99
CA ALA A 101 -12.21 1.54 -11.86
C ALA A 101 -13.11 0.56 -11.07
N PRO A 102 -14.26 0.12 -11.61
CA PRO A 102 -15.15 -0.82 -10.91
C PRO A 102 -14.50 -2.16 -10.54
N ASP A 103 -13.47 -2.59 -11.27
CA ASP A 103 -12.72 -3.82 -11.07
C ASP A 103 -11.37 -3.62 -10.36
N SER A 104 -11.05 -2.39 -9.95
CA SER A 104 -9.85 -2.07 -9.17
C SER A 104 -9.91 -2.70 -7.78
N ARG A 105 -8.73 -3.08 -7.27
CA ARG A 105 -8.54 -3.59 -5.92
C ARG A 105 -7.54 -2.74 -5.15
N VAL A 106 -7.67 -2.72 -3.83
CA VAL A 106 -6.62 -2.22 -2.91
C VAL A 106 -6.07 -3.40 -2.12
N LEU A 107 -4.75 -3.55 -2.11
CA LEU A 107 -4.07 -4.55 -1.29
C LEU A 107 -3.29 -3.83 -0.19
N ILE A 108 -3.71 -4.00 1.06
CA ILE A 108 -3.08 -3.38 2.23
C ILE A 108 -2.24 -4.43 2.94
N SER A 109 -0.91 -4.33 2.83
CA SER A 109 0.05 -5.27 3.43
C SER A 109 0.64 -4.70 4.72
N GLU A 110 0.11 -5.11 5.87
CA GLU A 110 0.43 -4.55 7.18
C GLU A 110 0.41 -5.61 8.29
N GLN A 111 0.84 -5.21 9.49
CA GLN A 111 0.58 -6.00 10.69
C GLN A 111 -0.90 -5.89 11.06
N ILE A 112 -1.62 -7.01 11.10
CA ILE A 112 -3.06 -7.03 11.38
C ILE A 112 -3.25 -7.50 12.81
N LEU A 113 -3.69 -6.60 13.69
CA LEU A 113 -3.91 -6.92 15.10
C LEU A 113 -4.88 -8.10 15.25
N GLN A 114 -4.49 -9.03 16.10
CA GLN A 114 -5.38 -10.06 16.62
C GLN A 114 -6.28 -9.44 17.70
N GLU A 115 -7.41 -10.09 18.00
CA GLU A 115 -8.31 -9.62 19.07
C GLU A 115 -7.59 -9.57 20.43
N GLU A 116 -6.70 -10.51 20.68
CA GLU A 116 -5.84 -10.57 21.86
C GLU A 116 -4.36 -10.49 21.45
N PRO A 117 -3.78 -9.27 21.31
CA PRO A 117 -2.39 -9.13 20.90
C PRO A 117 -1.43 -9.57 22.01
N SER A 118 -0.27 -10.11 21.63
CA SER A 118 0.80 -10.38 22.59
C SER A 118 1.33 -9.09 23.23
N LEU A 119 1.95 -9.19 24.42
CA LEU A 119 2.52 -8.04 25.10
C LEU A 119 3.56 -7.30 24.25
N ALA A 120 4.33 -8.03 23.43
CA ALA A 120 5.30 -7.43 22.51
C ALA A 120 4.62 -6.59 21.42
N VAL A 121 3.50 -7.09 20.86
CA VAL A 121 2.71 -6.37 19.86
C VAL A 121 2.09 -5.12 20.47
N ALA A 122 1.53 -5.22 21.67
CA ALA A 122 0.97 -4.08 22.40
C ALA A 122 2.04 -3.03 22.74
N ALA A 123 3.21 -3.45 23.20
CA ALA A 123 4.31 -2.54 23.54
C ALA A 123 4.83 -1.76 22.31
N LEU A 124 4.92 -2.42 21.16
CA LEU A 124 5.28 -1.76 19.92
C LEU A 124 4.19 -0.76 19.46
N ASP A 125 2.90 -1.07 19.65
CA ASP A 125 1.81 -0.15 19.32
C ASP A 125 1.81 1.10 20.21
N LEU A 126 2.12 0.94 21.51
CA LEU A 126 2.37 2.08 22.40
C LEU A 126 3.54 2.95 21.91
N TRP A 127 4.55 2.36 21.27
CA TRP A 127 5.65 3.12 20.70
C TRP A 127 5.22 3.95 19.49
N MET A 128 4.31 3.41 18.66
CA MET A 128 3.74 4.09 17.48
C MET A 128 2.97 5.37 17.84
N LEU A 129 2.41 5.47 19.06
CA LEU A 129 1.72 6.68 19.54
C LEU A 129 2.59 7.95 19.44
N ASN A 130 3.91 7.83 19.52
CA ASN A 130 4.82 8.98 19.40
C ASN A 130 4.80 9.62 17.99
N PHE A 131 4.36 8.88 16.98
CA PHE A 131 4.32 9.32 15.58
C PHE A 131 2.89 9.45 15.04
N GLY A 132 1.87 9.31 15.90
CA GLY A 132 0.47 9.31 15.47
C GLY A 132 0.04 8.04 14.72
N GLY A 133 0.88 7.01 14.72
CA GLY A 133 0.61 5.73 14.10
C GLY A 133 -0.35 4.87 14.91
N LYS A 134 -1.06 3.98 14.21
CA LYS A 134 -2.08 3.10 14.80
C LYS A 134 -2.10 1.77 14.04
N ARG A 135 -1.84 0.67 14.75
CA ARG A 135 -2.11 -0.66 14.19
C ARG A 135 -3.59 -0.97 14.24
N ARG A 136 -4.05 -1.76 13.28
CA ARG A 136 -5.48 -2.01 13.06
C ARG A 136 -5.78 -3.50 13.02
N SER A 137 -6.91 -3.85 13.61
CA SER A 137 -7.50 -5.18 13.44
C SER A 137 -8.26 -5.24 12.12
N GLU A 138 -8.70 -6.45 11.75
CA GLU A 138 -9.55 -6.67 10.59
C GLU A 138 -10.86 -5.86 10.66
N GLY A 139 -11.50 -5.81 11.84
CA GLY A 139 -12.71 -5.01 12.05
C GLY A 139 -12.47 -3.52 11.79
N MET A 140 -11.35 -2.98 12.27
CA MET A 140 -10.99 -1.57 12.03
C MET A 140 -10.72 -1.29 10.54
N PHE A 141 -10.08 -2.19 9.81
CA PHE A 141 -9.95 -2.06 8.35
C PHE A 141 -11.31 -2.13 7.65
N GLY A 142 -12.24 -2.96 8.14
CA GLY A 142 -13.62 -3.01 7.68
C GLY A 142 -14.34 -1.67 7.83
N GLU A 143 -14.19 -1.00 8.97
CA GLU A 143 -14.73 0.34 9.22
C GLU A 143 -14.14 1.38 8.25
N LEU A 144 -12.81 1.39 8.06
CA LEU A 144 -12.15 2.28 7.10
C LEU A 144 -12.68 2.05 5.68
N ALA A 145 -12.82 0.79 5.26
CA ALA A 145 -13.32 0.44 3.93
C ALA A 145 -14.75 0.99 3.70
N GLN A 146 -15.66 0.76 4.64
CA GLN A 146 -17.04 1.24 4.54
C GLN A 146 -17.11 2.77 4.43
N ARG A 147 -16.31 3.50 5.20
CA ARG A 147 -16.26 4.97 5.20
C ARG A 147 -15.74 5.58 3.89
N THR A 148 -15.14 4.76 3.04
CA THR A 148 -14.39 5.19 1.84
C THR A 148 -14.87 4.54 0.55
N GLY A 149 -16.04 3.88 0.57
CA GLY A 149 -16.66 3.31 -0.63
C GLY A 149 -16.01 2.00 -1.09
N TRP A 150 -15.34 1.31 -0.18
CA TRP A 150 -14.73 0.00 -0.36
C TRP A 150 -15.45 -1.05 0.48
N LYS A 151 -15.27 -2.33 0.13
CA LYS A 151 -15.63 -3.48 0.96
C LYS A 151 -14.45 -4.43 1.08
N VAL A 152 -14.31 -5.05 2.24
CA VAL A 152 -13.31 -6.11 2.45
C VAL A 152 -13.77 -7.35 1.68
N ASN A 153 -12.93 -7.83 0.76
CA ASN A 153 -13.16 -9.09 0.03
C ASN A 153 -12.53 -10.28 0.76
N GLY A 154 -11.40 -10.06 1.43
CA GLY A 154 -10.71 -11.11 2.18
C GLY A 154 -9.52 -10.58 2.97
N VAL A 155 -9.09 -11.37 3.94
CA VAL A 155 -7.88 -11.13 4.74
C VAL A 155 -6.99 -12.36 4.68
N PHE A 156 -5.77 -12.17 4.18
CA PHE A 156 -4.78 -13.23 3.97
C PHE A 156 -3.64 -13.04 4.96
N ARG A 157 -3.64 -13.83 6.02
CA ARG A 157 -2.62 -13.76 7.07
C ARG A 157 -1.44 -14.65 6.73
N ASP A 158 -0.23 -14.15 6.97
CA ASP A 158 0.95 -14.98 6.98
C ASP A 158 0.91 -15.96 8.16
N LYS A 159 1.44 -17.16 7.98
CA LYS A 159 1.40 -18.20 9.03
C LYS A 159 2.54 -18.07 10.04
N GLU A 160 3.59 -17.35 9.69
CA GLU A 160 4.84 -17.28 10.44
C GLU A 160 5.06 -15.90 11.08
N SER A 161 4.21 -14.92 10.77
CA SER A 161 4.29 -13.55 11.28
C SER A 161 2.91 -12.94 11.53
N ASP A 162 2.88 -11.83 12.26
CA ASP A 162 1.65 -11.04 12.50
C ASP A 162 1.24 -10.18 11.29
N THR A 163 1.89 -10.37 10.13
CA THR A 163 1.59 -9.60 8.92
C THR A 163 0.53 -10.29 8.07
N GLY A 164 -0.20 -9.50 7.29
CA GLY A 164 -1.17 -10.01 6.34
C GLY A 164 -1.53 -9.00 5.28
N VAL A 165 -2.37 -9.44 4.35
CA VAL A 165 -2.92 -8.61 3.28
C VAL A 165 -4.42 -8.51 3.47
N VAL A 166 -4.92 -7.30 3.67
CA VAL A 166 -6.35 -6.99 3.57
C VAL A 166 -6.63 -6.59 2.13
N GLU A 167 -7.52 -7.35 1.47
CA GLU A 167 -7.98 -7.05 0.12
C GLU A 167 -9.29 -6.27 0.16
N LEU A 168 -9.28 -5.08 -0.43
CA LEU A 168 -10.47 -4.27 -0.63
C LEU A 168 -10.88 -4.29 -2.10
N VAL A 169 -12.18 -4.32 -2.34
CA VAL A 169 -12.80 -4.19 -3.67
C VAL A 169 -13.87 -3.10 -3.61
N VAL A 170 -14.20 -2.52 -4.76
CA VAL A 170 -15.23 -1.47 -4.84
C VAL A 170 -16.55 -1.97 -4.23
N ALA A 171 -17.15 -1.17 -3.35
CA ALA A 171 -18.41 -1.49 -2.67
C ALA A 171 -19.56 -1.68 -3.66
#